data_AF-A0A553UI24-F1
#
_entry.id   AF-A0A553UI24-F1
#
_cell.length_a   1.000
_cell.length_b   1.000
_cell.length_c   1.000
_cell.angle_alpha   90.00
_cell.angle_beta   90.00
_cell.angle_gamma   90.00
#
_symmetry.space_group_name_H-M   'P 1'
#
loop_
_entity.id
_entity.type
_entity.pdbx_description
1 polymer ?
#
loop_
_entity_poly.entity_id
_entity_poly.type
_entity_poly.pdbx_seq_one_letter_code
_entity_poly.pdbx_strand_id
1 'polypeptide(L)'
;MKRNAKNRLDAYFTKPEIAQKLLTKTKEVISQYEALEQYTWLEPSVGDGCFYTLLPEAKIGIDISPSKFDTIQANYLDFTLPSKPLIVIGNPPFGHRGVLALEFINHSKDADFVCFILPMFFQSLGKGSVRYRVRGLHLLYEESLPKNSFYLSDGREKDVHCCFQIWSKNHQNNTEEFSWYRQKEKHEPFSSIVKVVTVSLAKNRECGKEWIFNKKANFYLSSTFFKENAVVRDFAHVKYKSGIAIIYTPNAPKERLDTLFLNADWIKYSSLATNGCRHIGKSHIFRLLQDGGL
;
A
#
# COMPACT_ATOMS: atom_id res chain seq x y z
N MET A 1 0.88 -13.28 20.75
CA MET A 1 1.74 -12.70 19.69
C MET A 1 2.55 -11.56 20.31
N LYS A 2 3.88 -11.50 20.09
CA LYS A 2 4.73 -10.50 20.77
C LYS A 2 4.36 -9.09 20.31
N ARG A 3 3.69 -8.31 21.17
CA ARG A 3 3.54 -6.85 21.00
C ARG A 3 4.95 -6.25 20.85
N ASN A 4 5.09 -5.20 20.06
CA ASN A 4 6.36 -4.49 19.95
C ASN A 4 6.67 -3.85 21.31
N ALA A 5 7.43 -4.55 22.16
CA ALA A 5 7.71 -4.11 23.53
C ALA A 5 8.43 -2.74 23.58
N LYS A 6 9.09 -2.35 22.49
CA LYS A 6 9.81 -1.08 22.35
C LYS A 6 8.96 0.08 21.80
N ASN A 7 7.80 -0.20 21.20
CA ASN A 7 6.86 0.84 20.73
C ASN A 7 5.43 0.30 20.85
N ARG A 8 4.89 0.31 22.07
CA ARG A 8 3.60 -0.35 22.39
C ARG A 8 2.39 0.31 21.72
N LEU A 9 2.54 1.56 21.29
CA LEU A 9 1.49 2.37 20.66
C LEU A 9 1.70 2.56 19.15
N ASP A 10 2.73 1.96 18.55
CA ASP A 10 3.15 2.27 17.17
C ASP A 10 3.33 3.78 16.92
N ALA A 11 3.83 4.51 17.93
CA ALA A 11 4.08 5.95 17.84
C ALA A 11 5.29 6.22 16.92
N TYR A 12 5.01 6.52 15.66
CA TYR A 12 5.95 7.06 14.70
C TYR A 12 5.53 8.50 14.43
N PHE A 13 6.22 9.46 15.04
CA PHE A 13 5.86 10.87 14.90
C PHE A 13 6.29 11.38 13.53
N THR A 14 5.39 12.11 12.86
CA THR A 14 5.65 12.66 11.53
C THR A 14 6.47 13.93 11.67
N LYS A 15 7.51 14.08 10.86
CA LYS A 15 8.29 15.33 10.86
C LYS A 15 7.44 16.51 10.36
N PRO A 16 7.55 17.72 10.95
CA PRO A 16 6.75 18.88 10.57
C PRO A 16 6.81 19.25 9.08
N GLU A 17 7.99 19.17 8.45
CA GLU A 17 8.16 19.44 7.03
C GLU A 17 7.43 18.45 6.14
N ILE A 18 7.31 17.19 6.58
CA ILE A 18 6.53 16.16 5.88
C ILE A 18 5.04 16.45 6.02
N ALA A 19 4.56 16.75 7.23
CA ALA A 19 3.17 17.11 7.46
C ALA A 19 2.75 18.33 6.62
N GLN A 20 3.59 19.37 6.57
CA GLN A 20 3.34 20.55 5.75
C GLN A 20 3.24 20.23 4.25
N LYS A 21 4.18 19.42 3.72
CA LYS A 21 4.14 18.99 2.31
C LYS A 21 2.86 18.23 2.00
N LEU A 22 2.48 17.28 2.86
CA LEU A 22 1.30 16.44 2.65
C LEU A 22 -0.01 17.22 2.79
N LEU A 23 -0.07 18.20 3.70
CA LEU A 23 -1.21 19.11 3.80
C LEU A 23 -1.34 19.97 2.53
N THR A 24 -0.23 20.53 2.04
CA THR A 24 -0.23 21.29 0.77
C THR A 24 -0.73 20.42 -0.38
N LYS A 25 -0.22 19.18 -0.50
CA LYS A 25 -0.68 18.23 -1.52
C LYS A 25 -2.16 17.90 -1.37
N THR A 26 -2.64 17.73 -0.15
CA THR A 26 -4.07 17.48 0.14
C THR A 26 -4.93 18.62 -0.39
N LYS A 27 -4.54 19.87 -0.09
CA LYS A 27 -5.24 21.05 -0.58
C LYS A 27 -5.24 21.11 -2.12
N GLU A 28 -4.10 20.90 -2.76
CA GLU A 28 -3.95 20.90 -4.22
C GLU A 28 -4.81 19.82 -4.93
N VAL A 29 -4.93 18.63 -4.34
CA VAL A 29 -5.72 17.54 -4.92
C VAL A 29 -7.22 17.82 -4.74
N ILE A 30 -7.64 18.19 -3.53
CA ILE A 30 -9.07 18.42 -3.25
C ILE A 30 -9.60 19.65 -3.99
N SER A 31 -8.80 20.71 -4.13
CA SER A 31 -9.19 21.94 -4.83
C SER A 31 -9.49 21.76 -6.32
N GLN A 32 -9.12 20.61 -6.91
CA GLN A 32 -9.50 20.26 -8.28
C GLN A 32 -10.98 19.83 -8.39
N TYR A 33 -11.58 19.46 -7.26
CA TYR A 33 -12.95 18.96 -7.18
C TYR A 33 -13.86 19.92 -6.42
N GLU A 34 -13.38 20.48 -5.30
CA GLU A 34 -14.20 21.24 -4.36
C GLU A 34 -13.44 22.37 -3.66
N ALA A 35 -14.16 23.44 -3.28
CA ALA A 35 -13.63 24.51 -2.45
C ALA A 35 -13.33 24.01 -1.03
N LEU A 36 -12.21 24.46 -0.43
CA LEU A 36 -11.73 23.95 0.86
C LEU A 36 -12.39 24.62 2.06
N GLU A 37 -12.94 25.82 1.86
CA GLU A 37 -13.45 26.71 2.91
C GLU A 37 -14.73 26.17 3.57
N GLN A 38 -15.45 25.27 2.88
CA GLN A 38 -16.65 24.63 3.42
C GLN A 38 -16.33 23.54 4.46
N TYR A 39 -15.08 23.07 4.51
CA TYR A 39 -14.70 21.88 5.26
C TYR A 39 -14.27 22.17 6.69
N THR A 40 -14.79 21.39 7.63
CA THR A 40 -14.11 21.18 8.92
C THR A 40 -12.99 20.16 8.73
N TRP A 41 -11.84 20.41 9.34
CA TRP A 41 -10.71 19.48 9.35
C TRP A 41 -10.73 18.63 10.61
N LEU A 42 -10.39 17.36 10.49
CA LEU A 42 -10.29 16.44 11.63
C LEU A 42 -8.96 15.71 11.59
N GLU A 43 -8.19 15.78 12.67
CA GLU A 43 -7.06 14.89 12.87
C GLU A 43 -7.38 13.83 13.93
N PRO A 44 -7.45 12.54 13.55
CA PRO A 44 -7.50 11.46 14.49
C PRO A 44 -6.09 11.10 14.97
N SER A 45 -5.96 10.65 16.21
CA SER A 45 -4.67 10.29 16.82
C SER A 45 -3.61 11.40 16.69
N VAL A 46 -3.97 12.60 17.20
CA VAL A 46 -3.20 13.85 17.07
C VAL A 46 -1.72 13.71 17.45
N GLY A 47 -1.39 12.94 18.48
CA GLY A 47 -0.01 12.75 18.95
C GLY A 47 0.70 14.07 19.26
N ASP A 48 1.77 14.36 18.51
CA ASP A 48 2.56 15.59 18.63
C ASP A 48 1.95 16.83 17.94
N GLY A 49 0.83 16.65 17.25
CA GLY A 49 0.08 17.70 16.55
C GLY A 49 0.75 18.22 15.30
N CYS A 50 1.60 17.41 14.66
CA CYS A 50 2.29 17.78 13.42
C CYS A 50 1.34 18.22 12.29
N PHE A 51 0.16 17.59 12.13
CA PHE A 51 -0.88 18.12 11.24
C PHE A 51 -1.75 19.14 11.95
N TYR A 52 -2.18 18.88 13.19
CA TYR A 52 -3.16 19.68 13.95
C TYR A 52 -2.82 21.18 14.00
N THR A 53 -1.54 21.46 14.20
CA THR A 53 -1.01 22.83 14.27
C THR A 53 -1.05 23.57 12.94
N LEU A 54 -1.08 22.84 11.82
CA LEU A 54 -1.14 23.37 10.45
C LEU A 54 -2.57 23.50 9.91
N LEU A 55 -3.54 22.85 10.57
CA LEU A 55 -4.94 22.85 10.15
C LEU A 55 -5.61 24.22 10.34
N PRO A 56 -6.52 24.62 9.45
CA PRO A 56 -7.36 25.82 9.62
C PRO A 56 -8.15 25.81 10.93
N GLU A 57 -8.63 26.97 11.38
CA GLU A 57 -9.33 27.14 12.67
C GLU A 57 -10.56 26.25 12.84
N ALA A 58 -11.29 25.96 11.76
CA ALA A 58 -12.37 24.98 11.78
C ALA A 58 -11.81 23.54 11.84
N LYS A 59 -11.31 23.15 13.01
CA LYS A 59 -10.65 21.84 13.24
C LYS A 59 -11.14 21.10 14.48
N ILE A 60 -10.99 19.78 14.44
CA ILE A 60 -11.27 18.85 15.53
C ILE A 60 -10.05 17.95 15.68
N GLY A 61 -9.48 17.89 16.88
CA GLY A 61 -8.41 16.96 17.21
C GLY A 61 -8.90 15.91 18.18
N ILE A 62 -8.59 14.63 17.92
CA ILE A 62 -8.97 13.51 18.80
C ILE A 62 -7.73 12.70 19.12
N ASP A 63 -7.51 12.42 20.40
CA ASP A 63 -6.44 11.51 20.82
C ASP A 63 -6.90 10.63 21.99
N ILE A 64 -6.42 9.38 22.03
CA ILE A 64 -6.73 8.47 23.14
C ILE A 64 -5.95 8.84 24.41
N SER A 65 -4.80 9.50 24.24
CA SER A 65 -3.94 9.99 25.30
C SER A 65 -4.19 11.49 25.53
N PRO A 66 -3.93 12.00 26.74
CA PRO A 66 -3.94 13.45 26.97
C PRO A 66 -2.98 14.15 26.00
N SER A 67 -3.47 15.21 25.36
CA SER A 67 -2.68 16.06 24.47
C SER A 67 -2.40 17.41 25.12
N LYS A 68 -1.34 18.09 24.67
CA LYS A 68 -1.07 19.50 25.00
C LYS A 68 -1.94 20.48 24.21
N PHE A 69 -2.63 20.00 23.19
CA PHE A 69 -3.54 20.77 22.37
C PHE A 69 -4.97 20.63 22.87
N ASP A 70 -5.82 21.60 22.53
CA ASP A 70 -7.25 21.49 22.74
C ASP A 70 -7.82 20.39 21.84
N THR A 71 -7.95 19.19 22.41
CA THR A 71 -8.35 17.96 21.72
C THR A 71 -9.33 17.20 22.58
N ILE A 72 -10.18 16.42 21.92
CA ILE A 72 -11.10 15.51 22.59
C ILE A 72 -10.32 14.26 22.98
N GLN A 73 -10.18 14.01 24.28
CA GLN A 73 -9.56 12.79 24.77
C GLN A 73 -10.54 11.61 24.64
N ALA A 74 -10.43 10.84 23.56
CA ALA A 74 -11.30 9.70 23.27
C ALA A 74 -10.63 8.68 22.34
N ASN A 75 -11.13 7.45 22.36
CA ASN A 75 -10.82 6.50 21.30
C ASN A 75 -11.52 6.94 20.00
N TYR A 76 -10.76 7.25 18.96
CA TYR A 76 -11.31 7.69 17.68
C TYR A 76 -12.30 6.71 17.06
N LEU A 77 -12.07 5.40 17.21
CA LEU A 77 -12.96 4.37 16.66
C LEU A 77 -14.33 4.31 17.37
N ASP A 78 -14.46 4.93 18.55
CA ASP A 78 -15.73 5.08 19.27
C ASP A 78 -16.34 6.48 19.08
N PHE A 79 -15.62 7.41 18.44
CA PHE A 79 -16.06 8.78 18.22
C PHE A 79 -17.06 8.87 17.06
N THR A 80 -18.20 9.52 17.29
CA THR A 80 -19.19 9.77 16.24
C THR A 80 -18.78 10.97 15.40
N LEU A 81 -18.57 10.77 14.09
CA LEU A 81 -18.22 11.85 13.18
C LEU A 81 -19.34 12.90 13.11
N PRO A 82 -18.99 14.20 13.04
CA PRO A 82 -19.99 15.24 12.90
C PRO A 82 -20.63 15.19 11.51
N SER A 83 -21.93 15.43 11.44
CA SER A 83 -22.70 15.46 10.17
C SER A 83 -22.53 16.81 9.45
N LYS A 84 -21.31 17.09 8.96
CA LYS A 84 -20.94 18.30 8.20
C LYS A 84 -19.83 17.98 7.20
N PRO A 85 -19.56 18.85 6.19
CA PRO A 85 -18.46 18.64 5.28
C PRO A 85 -17.15 18.45 6.05
N LEU A 86 -16.49 17.31 5.85
CA LEU A 86 -15.37 16.86 6.67
C LEU A 86 -14.18 16.36 5.83
N ILE A 87 -13.00 16.89 6.14
CA ILE A 87 -11.72 16.33 5.68
C ILE A 87 -11.02 15.72 6.89
N VAL A 88 -10.76 14.42 6.84
CA VAL A 88 -9.99 13.71 7.86
C VAL A 88 -8.55 13.56 7.38
N ILE A 89 -7.57 14.04 8.13
CA ILE A 89 -6.14 13.97 7.76
C ILE A 89 -5.28 13.58 8.95
N GLY A 90 -4.22 12.80 8.73
CA GLY A 90 -3.27 12.47 9.81
C GLY A 90 -2.39 11.26 9.53
N ASN A 91 -1.76 10.77 10.60
CA ASN A 91 -0.94 9.56 10.62
C ASN A 91 -1.52 8.56 11.62
N PRO A 92 -2.54 7.77 11.25
CA PRO A 92 -3.17 6.82 12.16
C PRO A 92 -2.18 5.72 12.60
N PRO A 93 -2.36 5.13 13.80
CA PRO A 93 -1.55 3.99 14.21
C PRO A 93 -1.76 2.81 13.24
N PHE A 94 -0.65 2.19 12.80
CA PHE A 94 -0.71 1.20 11.71
C PHE A 94 -1.29 -0.14 12.15
N GLY A 95 -0.95 -0.60 13.35
CA GLY A 95 -1.29 -1.93 13.83
C GLY A 95 -0.69 -3.05 12.98
N HIS A 96 -1.01 -4.29 13.33
CA HIS A 96 -0.43 -5.44 12.65
C HIS A 96 -0.86 -5.49 11.17
N ARG A 97 0.12 -5.42 10.26
CA ARG A 97 -0.10 -5.44 8.79
C ARG A 97 -1.09 -4.37 8.30
N GLY A 98 -1.17 -3.22 8.97
CA GLY A 98 -2.03 -2.11 8.56
C GLY A 98 -3.52 -2.28 8.90
N VAL A 99 -3.89 -3.26 9.73
CA VAL A 99 -5.31 -3.49 10.08
C VAL A 99 -5.90 -2.33 10.86
N LEU A 100 -5.16 -1.71 11.79
CA LEU A 100 -5.69 -0.59 12.57
C LEU A 100 -5.84 0.66 11.70
N ALA A 101 -4.88 0.94 10.82
CA ALA A 101 -5.02 2.02 9.84
C ALA A 101 -6.24 1.81 8.91
N LEU A 102 -6.54 0.57 8.53
CA LEU A 102 -7.74 0.25 7.76
C LEU A 102 -9.03 0.53 8.56
N GLU A 103 -9.04 0.22 9.85
CA GLU A 103 -10.17 0.53 10.74
C GLU A 103 -10.38 2.04 10.83
N PHE A 104 -9.31 2.83 10.96
CA PHE A 104 -9.39 4.30 10.94
C PHE A 104 -9.98 4.83 9.62
N ILE A 105 -9.54 4.34 8.46
CA ILE A 105 -10.12 4.74 7.17
C ILE A 105 -11.60 4.38 7.10
N ASN A 106 -11.96 3.15 7.45
CA ASN A 106 -13.34 2.69 7.34
C ASN A 106 -14.27 3.37 8.36
N HIS A 107 -13.74 3.76 9.51
CA HIS A 107 -14.45 4.62 10.47
C HIS A 107 -14.68 6.02 9.88
N SER A 108 -13.70 6.52 9.13
CA SER A 108 -13.75 7.82 8.43
C SER A 108 -14.59 7.83 7.15
N LYS A 109 -15.25 6.72 6.75
CA LYS A 109 -15.92 6.56 5.46
C LYS A 109 -17.03 7.58 5.17
N ASP A 110 -17.60 8.17 6.23
CA ASP A 110 -18.69 9.13 6.10
C ASP A 110 -18.19 10.57 5.91
N ALA A 111 -16.89 10.81 6.08
CA ALA A 111 -16.22 12.04 5.66
C ALA A 111 -16.14 12.15 4.13
N ASP A 112 -16.05 13.37 3.62
CA ASP A 112 -15.97 13.63 2.18
C ASP A 112 -14.59 13.24 1.63
N PHE A 113 -13.54 13.50 2.43
CA PHE A 113 -12.16 13.12 2.12
C PHE A 113 -11.43 12.53 3.32
N VAL A 114 -10.60 11.51 3.06
CA VAL A 114 -9.74 10.84 4.04
C VAL A 114 -8.31 10.79 3.53
N CYS A 115 -7.39 11.44 4.24
CA CYS A 115 -6.03 11.76 3.80
C CYS A 115 -5.01 11.23 4.82
N PHE A 116 -4.50 10.02 4.63
CA PHE A 116 -3.65 9.37 5.64
C PHE A 116 -2.27 9.00 5.15
N ILE A 117 -1.30 9.13 6.07
CA ILE A 117 -0.06 8.36 6.02
C ILE A 117 -0.39 6.91 6.40
N LEU A 118 -0.01 5.98 5.54
CA LEU A 118 -0.36 4.57 5.64
C LEU A 118 0.87 3.69 5.42
N PRO A 119 0.92 2.47 5.99
CA PRO A 119 2.00 1.54 5.71
C PRO A 119 1.93 1.09 4.25
N MET A 120 3.09 0.75 3.67
CA MET A 120 3.21 0.34 2.25
C MET A 120 2.32 -0.82 1.82
N PHE A 121 1.74 -1.58 2.76
CA PHE A 121 0.70 -2.57 2.45
C PHE A 121 -0.49 -1.97 1.67
N PHE A 122 -0.78 -0.68 1.86
CA PHE A 122 -1.82 0.04 1.13
C PHE A 122 -1.48 0.34 -0.34
N GLN A 123 -0.22 0.17 -0.76
CA GLN A 123 0.17 0.20 -2.18
C GLN A 123 0.18 -1.20 -2.82
N SER A 124 -0.05 -2.27 -2.04
CA SER A 124 0.03 -3.63 -2.59
C SER A 124 -1.12 -3.91 -3.55
N LEU A 125 -0.80 -4.48 -4.71
CA LEU A 125 -1.79 -4.97 -5.70
C LEU A 125 -2.00 -6.49 -5.60
N GLY A 126 -1.63 -7.09 -4.47
CA GLY A 126 -1.71 -8.52 -4.22
C GLY A 126 -3.11 -9.01 -3.84
N LYS A 127 -3.28 -10.33 -3.83
CA LYS A 127 -4.52 -10.96 -3.34
C LYS A 127 -4.72 -10.56 -1.89
N GLY A 128 -5.90 -10.08 -1.55
CA GLY A 128 -6.21 -9.69 -0.17
C GLY A 128 -5.41 -8.48 0.31
N SER A 129 -4.95 -7.62 -0.61
CA SER A 129 -4.40 -6.32 -0.24
C SER A 129 -5.37 -5.57 0.68
N VAL A 130 -4.81 -4.93 1.70
CA VAL A 130 -5.58 -4.11 2.66
C VAL A 130 -6.28 -2.94 1.96
N ARG A 131 -5.67 -2.41 0.89
CA ARG A 131 -6.25 -1.35 0.03
C ARG A 131 -7.64 -1.72 -0.50
N TYR A 132 -7.83 -2.97 -0.89
CA TYR A 132 -9.10 -3.44 -1.44
C TYR A 132 -10.19 -3.69 -0.37
N ARG A 133 -9.86 -3.51 0.91
CA ARG A 133 -10.80 -3.63 2.03
C ARG A 133 -11.31 -2.28 2.52
N VAL A 134 -10.86 -1.17 1.93
CA VAL A 134 -11.43 0.17 2.14
C VAL A 134 -12.86 0.20 1.60
N ARG A 135 -13.80 0.76 2.36
CA ARG A 135 -15.24 0.74 2.07
C ARG A 135 -15.78 2.14 1.86
N GLY A 136 -16.63 2.30 0.85
CA GLY A 136 -17.37 3.55 0.61
C GLY A 136 -16.52 4.74 0.17
N LEU A 137 -15.26 4.50 -0.20
CA LEU A 137 -14.30 5.53 -0.60
C LEU A 137 -13.54 5.09 -1.85
N HIS A 138 -13.07 6.07 -2.61
CA HIS A 138 -12.33 5.92 -3.85
C HIS A 138 -10.98 6.62 -3.75
N LEU A 139 -9.91 5.93 -4.15
CA LEU A 139 -8.58 6.51 -4.10
C LEU A 139 -8.43 7.56 -5.21
N LEU A 140 -8.13 8.80 -4.82
CA LEU A 140 -7.87 9.90 -5.75
C LEU A 140 -6.39 10.07 -6.05
N TYR A 141 -5.55 9.90 -5.01
CA TYR A 141 -4.12 10.17 -5.08
C TYR A 141 -3.34 9.26 -4.15
N GLU A 142 -2.15 8.86 -4.58
CA GLU A 142 -1.16 8.21 -3.73
C GLU A 142 0.28 8.63 -4.06
N GLU A 143 1.12 8.80 -3.04
CA GLU A 143 2.57 8.97 -3.21
C GLU A 143 3.36 8.22 -2.14
N SER A 144 4.58 7.81 -2.47
CA SER A 144 5.52 7.24 -1.48
C SER A 144 6.19 8.36 -0.69
N LEU A 145 6.29 8.20 0.63
CA LEU A 145 6.99 9.17 1.47
C LEU A 145 8.51 9.11 1.25
N PRO A 146 9.22 10.24 1.41
CA PRO A 146 10.68 10.23 1.39
C PRO A 146 11.25 9.44 2.57
N LYS A 147 12.53 9.05 2.47
CA LYS A 147 13.25 8.41 3.58
C LYS A 147 13.29 9.32 4.80
N ASN A 148 13.40 8.71 5.98
CA ASN A 148 13.50 9.43 7.26
C ASN A 148 12.35 10.41 7.50
N SER A 149 11.13 10.07 7.10
CA SER A 149 9.93 10.89 7.33
C SER A 149 9.43 10.91 8.77
N PHE A 150 9.98 10.04 9.63
CA PHE A 150 9.48 9.83 10.99
C PHE A 150 10.60 9.90 12.03
N TYR A 151 10.19 10.14 13.27
CA TYR A 151 11.04 10.06 14.45
C TYR A 151 10.33 9.32 15.60
N LEU A 152 11.10 8.82 16.56
CA LEU A 152 10.59 8.15 17.76
C LEU A 152 10.42 9.12 18.92
N SER A 153 9.77 8.68 19.99
CA SER A 153 9.58 9.50 21.22
C SER A 153 10.88 9.99 21.86
N ASP A 154 12.01 9.35 21.56
CA ASP A 154 13.34 9.77 22.02
C ASP A 154 14.07 10.70 21.02
N GLY A 155 13.38 11.17 19.98
CA GLY A 155 13.90 12.10 18.97
C GLY A 155 14.73 11.45 17.86
N ARG A 156 15.01 10.14 17.93
CA ARG A 156 15.82 9.47 16.89
C ARG A 156 15.03 9.32 15.60
N GLU A 157 15.70 9.56 14.47
CA GLU A 157 15.13 9.30 13.15
C GLU A 157 14.77 7.82 12.97
N LYS A 158 13.69 7.61 12.23
CA LYS A 158 13.22 6.27 11.92
C LYS A 158 12.81 6.17 10.45
N ASP A 159 13.60 5.41 9.69
CA ASP A 159 13.26 5.07 8.32
C ASP A 159 12.22 3.95 8.30
N VAL A 160 10.97 4.32 8.01
CA VAL A 160 9.83 3.43 7.84
C VAL A 160 9.21 3.80 6.50
N HIS A 161 9.20 2.87 5.55
CA HIS A 161 8.55 3.14 4.28
C HIS A 161 7.04 3.18 4.48
N CYS A 162 6.44 4.29 4.05
CA CYS A 162 5.02 4.59 4.09
C CYS A 162 4.60 5.25 2.77
N CYS A 163 3.30 5.28 2.55
CA CYS A 163 2.66 6.03 1.48
C CYS A 163 1.66 7.02 2.07
N PHE A 164 1.40 8.11 1.35
CA PHE A 164 0.27 9.00 1.63
C PHE A 164 -0.83 8.71 0.61
N GLN A 165 -2.06 8.60 1.08
CA GLN A 165 -3.22 8.37 0.21
C GLN A 165 -4.33 9.36 0.52
N ILE A 166 -4.97 9.87 -0.53
CA ILE A 166 -6.17 10.71 -0.46
C ILE A 166 -7.32 9.91 -1.06
N TRP A 167 -8.33 9.68 -0.24
CA TRP A 167 -9.55 8.97 -0.59
C TRP A 167 -10.73 9.94 -0.57
N SER A 168 -11.71 9.73 -1.45
CA SER A 168 -12.95 10.51 -1.50
C SER A 168 -14.17 9.64 -1.50
N LYS A 169 -15.24 10.12 -0.84
CA LYS A 169 -16.56 9.50 -0.86
C LYS A 169 -17.29 9.71 -2.17
N ASN A 170 -17.17 10.91 -2.75
CA ASN A 170 -17.98 11.36 -3.89
C ASN A 170 -17.21 11.40 -5.22
N HIS A 171 -15.87 11.53 -5.17
CA HIS A 171 -15.05 11.67 -6.38
C HIS A 171 -14.26 10.41 -6.68
N GLN A 172 -14.01 10.17 -7.98
CA GLN A 172 -13.22 9.04 -8.45
C GLN A 172 -12.23 9.50 -9.51
N ASN A 173 -11.05 8.89 -9.54
CA ASN A 173 -10.10 9.09 -10.63
C ASN A 173 -10.49 8.21 -11.83
N ASN A 174 -10.37 8.72 -13.05
CA ASN A 174 -10.66 7.97 -14.29
C ASN A 174 -9.56 6.97 -14.66
N THR A 175 -8.51 6.85 -13.85
CA THR A 175 -7.43 5.89 -14.08
C THR A 175 -7.87 4.48 -13.68
N GLU A 176 -8.04 3.61 -14.67
CA GLU A 176 -8.29 2.18 -14.43
C GLU A 176 -7.03 1.52 -13.86
N GLU A 177 -7.07 1.18 -12.57
CA GLU A 177 -6.02 0.39 -11.95
C GLU A 177 -6.13 -1.08 -12.39
N PHE A 178 -5.07 -1.62 -12.98
CA PHE A 178 -5.01 -3.05 -13.28
C PHE A 178 -5.09 -3.88 -11.99
N SER A 179 -6.23 -4.52 -11.76
CA SER A 179 -6.44 -5.44 -10.66
C SER A 179 -7.11 -6.72 -11.16
N TRP A 180 -6.30 -7.74 -11.44
CA TRP A 180 -6.83 -9.02 -11.89
C TRP A 180 -7.74 -9.69 -10.86
N TYR A 181 -7.63 -9.35 -9.57
CA TYR A 181 -8.54 -9.86 -8.53
C TYR A 181 -9.93 -9.21 -8.58
N ARG A 182 -10.07 -8.05 -9.24
CA ARG A 182 -11.36 -7.37 -9.43
C ARG A 182 -12.05 -7.74 -10.74
N GLN A 183 -11.36 -8.43 -11.66
CA GLN A 183 -11.97 -8.87 -12.92
C GLN A 183 -13.12 -9.85 -12.64
N LYS A 184 -14.24 -9.68 -13.36
CA LYS A 184 -15.43 -10.54 -13.24
C LYS A 184 -15.14 -11.97 -13.70
N GLU A 185 -14.20 -12.12 -14.62
CA GLU A 185 -13.76 -13.40 -15.15
C GLU A 185 -12.88 -14.14 -14.13
N LYS A 186 -13.21 -15.40 -13.86
CA LYS A 186 -12.43 -16.26 -12.95
C LYS A 186 -11.19 -16.88 -13.60
N HIS A 187 -10.83 -16.44 -14.81
CA HIS A 187 -9.69 -16.96 -15.56
C HIS A 187 -8.48 -16.04 -15.38
N GLU A 188 -7.29 -16.62 -15.28
CA GLU A 188 -6.06 -15.82 -15.21
C GLU A 188 -5.88 -15.04 -16.52
N PRO A 189 -5.59 -13.73 -16.46
CA PRO A 189 -5.29 -12.97 -17.66
C PRO A 189 -4.06 -13.58 -18.35
N PHE A 190 -4.02 -13.51 -19.68
CA PHE A 190 -2.95 -14.08 -20.51
C PHE A 190 -2.81 -15.61 -20.43
N SER A 191 -3.81 -16.34 -19.90
CA SER A 191 -3.74 -17.81 -19.77
C SER A 191 -3.58 -18.55 -21.11
N SER A 192 -3.88 -17.90 -22.24
CA SER A 192 -3.64 -18.41 -23.59
C SER A 192 -2.16 -18.48 -23.95
N ILE A 193 -1.30 -17.67 -23.32
CA ILE A 193 0.13 -17.54 -23.64
C ILE A 193 1.06 -17.85 -22.45
N VAL A 194 0.63 -17.59 -21.21
CA VAL A 194 1.45 -17.79 -20.00
C VAL A 194 0.62 -18.35 -18.85
N LYS A 195 1.18 -19.35 -18.15
CA LYS A 195 0.72 -19.81 -16.85
C LYS A 195 1.69 -19.35 -15.76
N VAL A 196 1.17 -18.75 -14.70
CA VAL A 196 1.98 -18.20 -13.59
C VAL A 196 1.69 -18.97 -12.30
N VAL A 197 2.71 -19.58 -11.70
CA VAL A 197 2.57 -20.44 -10.51
C VAL A 197 3.49 -19.97 -9.40
N THR A 198 2.98 -19.84 -8.18
CA THR A 198 3.84 -19.60 -7.00
C THR A 198 4.57 -20.90 -6.64
N VAL A 199 5.88 -20.81 -6.45
CA VAL A 199 6.75 -21.95 -6.14
C VAL A 199 7.53 -21.68 -4.85
N SER A 200 7.65 -22.65 -3.96
CA SER A 200 8.36 -22.49 -2.68
C SER A 200 8.82 -23.82 -2.11
N LEU A 201 9.97 -23.82 -1.43
CA LEU A 201 10.45 -24.96 -0.63
C LEU A 201 10.01 -24.89 0.84
N ALA A 202 9.17 -23.92 1.21
CA ALA A 202 8.61 -23.87 2.56
C ALA A 202 7.79 -25.14 2.84
N LYS A 203 7.99 -25.74 4.03
CA LYS A 203 7.36 -27.02 4.42
C LYS A 203 5.83 -27.02 4.33
N ASN A 204 5.19 -25.87 4.46
CA ASN A 204 3.73 -25.70 4.42
C ASN A 204 3.19 -25.30 3.04
N ARG A 205 4.02 -25.34 1.98
CA ARG A 205 3.64 -24.97 0.61
C ARG A 205 3.95 -26.10 -0.36
N GLU A 206 2.99 -27.00 -0.53
CA GLU A 206 3.10 -28.09 -1.51
C GLU A 206 2.78 -27.65 -2.93
N CYS A 207 1.91 -26.65 -3.08
CA CYS A 207 1.52 -26.12 -4.39
C CYS A 207 2.74 -25.53 -5.12
N GLY A 208 2.97 -25.97 -6.36
CA GLY A 208 4.06 -25.50 -7.21
C GLY A 208 5.36 -26.31 -7.11
N LYS A 209 5.53 -27.20 -6.13
CA LYS A 209 6.77 -28.02 -6.01
C LYS A 209 7.01 -28.93 -7.21
N GLU A 210 5.96 -29.39 -7.88
CA GLU A 210 6.08 -30.14 -9.12
C GLU A 210 6.87 -29.36 -10.18
N TRP A 211 6.69 -28.03 -10.25
CA TRP A 211 7.44 -27.13 -11.14
C TRP A 211 8.87 -26.84 -10.67
N ILE A 212 9.26 -27.34 -9.50
CA ILE A 212 10.64 -27.26 -9.00
C ILE A 212 11.37 -28.57 -9.30
N PHE A 213 10.74 -29.71 -9.02
CA PHE A 213 11.42 -31.02 -8.98
C PHE A 213 11.12 -31.93 -10.15
N ASN A 214 9.91 -31.88 -10.72
CA ASN A 214 9.44 -32.87 -11.71
C ASN A 214 9.27 -32.25 -13.10
N LYS A 215 8.86 -30.99 -13.16
CA LYS A 215 8.68 -30.18 -14.36
C LYS A 215 9.71 -29.06 -14.40
N LYS A 216 9.81 -28.38 -15.54
CA LYS A 216 10.59 -27.15 -15.69
C LYS A 216 9.72 -26.02 -16.23
N ALA A 217 9.82 -24.86 -15.60
CA ALA A 217 9.28 -23.61 -16.12
C ALA A 217 10.25 -22.98 -17.16
N ASN A 218 9.75 -22.06 -17.97
CA ASN A 218 10.59 -21.28 -18.89
C ASN A 218 11.50 -20.32 -18.12
N PHE A 219 10.93 -19.71 -17.08
CA PHE A 219 11.63 -18.84 -16.15
C PHE A 219 11.11 -19.03 -14.72
N TYR A 220 11.99 -18.73 -13.76
CA TYR A 220 11.66 -18.51 -12.37
C TYR A 220 12.06 -17.10 -11.96
N LEU A 221 11.35 -16.54 -10.98
CA LEU A 221 11.61 -15.21 -10.46
C LEU A 221 11.47 -15.21 -8.95
N SER A 222 12.40 -14.57 -8.25
CA SER A 222 12.34 -14.47 -6.78
C SER A 222 11.15 -13.63 -6.36
N SER A 223 10.33 -14.12 -5.42
CA SER A 223 9.15 -13.37 -4.96
C SER A 223 9.50 -12.25 -3.99
N THR A 224 10.72 -12.27 -3.44
CA THR A 224 11.23 -11.26 -2.51
C THR A 224 12.67 -10.89 -2.88
N PHE A 225 12.99 -9.60 -2.91
CA PHE A 225 14.33 -9.07 -3.19
C PHE A 225 14.53 -7.68 -2.57
N PHE A 226 15.75 -7.12 -2.61
CA PHE A 226 16.04 -5.80 -2.04
C PHE A 226 16.53 -4.79 -3.09
N LYS A 227 17.63 -5.11 -3.80
CA LYS A 227 18.24 -4.20 -4.80
C LYS A 227 17.73 -4.50 -6.20
N GLU A 228 17.99 -5.72 -6.66
CA GLU A 228 17.68 -6.16 -8.01
C GLU A 228 17.06 -7.56 -8.02
N ASN A 229 16.37 -7.85 -9.12
CA ASN A 229 15.81 -9.14 -9.41
C ASN A 229 15.88 -9.37 -10.92
N ALA A 230 15.98 -10.63 -11.31
CA ALA A 230 15.97 -11.04 -12.70
C ALA A 230 15.35 -12.43 -12.78
N VAL A 231 14.81 -12.76 -13.95
CA VAL A 231 14.39 -14.13 -14.21
C VAL A 231 15.60 -15.04 -14.34
N VAL A 232 15.47 -16.27 -13.85
CA VAL A 232 16.47 -17.33 -13.92
C VAL A 232 15.86 -18.58 -14.52
N ARG A 233 16.65 -19.38 -15.23
CA ARG A 233 16.14 -20.62 -15.86
C ARG A 233 16.11 -21.82 -14.90
N ASP A 234 16.83 -21.73 -13.78
CA ASP A 234 16.87 -22.77 -12.75
C ASP A 234 16.37 -22.22 -11.41
N PHE A 235 15.49 -22.97 -10.75
CA PHE A 235 14.95 -22.63 -9.44
C PHE A 235 16.06 -22.56 -8.36
N ALA A 236 17.18 -23.26 -8.54
CA ALA A 236 18.33 -23.19 -7.62
C ALA A 236 18.85 -21.75 -7.42
N HIS A 237 18.65 -20.86 -8.40
CA HIS A 237 19.07 -19.46 -8.33
C HIS A 237 17.98 -18.52 -7.75
N VAL A 238 16.81 -19.04 -7.37
CA VAL A 238 15.72 -18.27 -6.77
C VAL A 238 16.06 -17.93 -5.31
N LYS A 239 16.07 -16.63 -4.99
CA LYS A 239 16.38 -16.12 -3.66
C LYS A 239 15.34 -16.61 -2.65
N TYR A 240 15.79 -16.90 -1.43
CA TYR A 240 14.96 -17.34 -0.30
C TYR A 240 14.10 -18.59 -0.57
N LYS A 241 14.43 -19.38 -1.61
CA LYS A 241 13.73 -20.61 -1.98
C LYS A 241 12.21 -20.41 -2.16
N SER A 242 11.81 -19.22 -2.61
CA SER A 242 10.41 -18.86 -2.86
C SER A 242 10.31 -17.86 -4.01
N GLY A 243 9.40 -18.12 -4.93
CA GLY A 243 9.32 -17.38 -6.17
C GLY A 243 8.06 -17.66 -6.98
N ILE A 244 8.17 -17.33 -8.26
CA ILE A 244 7.15 -17.52 -9.28
C ILE A 244 7.79 -18.32 -10.41
N ALA A 245 7.11 -19.37 -10.85
CA ALA A 245 7.38 -20.06 -12.10
C ALA A 245 6.52 -19.45 -13.21
N ILE A 246 7.15 -19.09 -14.32
CA ILE A 246 6.54 -18.55 -15.53
C ILE A 246 6.65 -19.62 -16.61
N ILE A 247 5.51 -20.08 -17.09
CA ILE A 247 5.41 -21.25 -17.97
C ILE A 247 4.70 -20.81 -19.24
N TYR A 248 5.31 -21.03 -20.39
CA TYR A 248 4.71 -20.72 -21.67
C TYR A 248 3.73 -21.81 -22.09
N THR A 249 2.60 -21.40 -22.66
CA THR A 249 1.69 -22.32 -23.34
C THR A 249 2.24 -22.68 -24.72
N PRO A 250 1.66 -23.67 -25.42
CA PRO A 250 2.03 -23.97 -26.81
C PRO A 250 1.89 -22.79 -27.78
N ASN A 251 0.91 -21.90 -27.55
CA ASN A 251 0.61 -20.74 -28.42
C ASN A 251 1.39 -19.47 -28.03
N ALA A 252 2.32 -19.57 -27.09
CA ALA A 252 3.05 -18.43 -26.57
C ALA A 252 3.99 -17.82 -27.63
N PRO A 253 4.01 -16.49 -27.84
CA PRO A 253 5.00 -15.83 -28.68
C PRO A 253 6.37 -15.80 -27.97
N LYS A 254 7.08 -16.94 -28.01
CA LYS A 254 8.24 -17.23 -27.14
C LYS A 254 9.33 -16.17 -27.19
N GLU A 255 9.73 -15.73 -28.38
CA GLU A 255 10.80 -14.72 -28.54
C GLU A 255 10.41 -13.39 -27.89
N ARG A 256 9.18 -12.93 -28.15
CA ARG A 256 8.64 -11.70 -27.55
C ARG A 256 8.57 -11.79 -26.03
N LEU A 257 8.13 -12.93 -25.50
CA LEU A 257 8.09 -13.16 -24.05
C LEU A 257 9.48 -13.24 -23.43
N ASP A 258 10.44 -13.92 -24.07
CA ASP A 258 11.82 -13.98 -23.60
C ASP A 258 12.45 -12.59 -23.55
N THR A 259 12.31 -11.80 -24.62
CA THR A 259 12.77 -10.41 -24.63
C THR A 259 12.12 -9.59 -23.52
N LEU A 260 10.81 -9.73 -23.31
CA LEU A 260 10.11 -8.98 -22.27
C LEU A 260 10.59 -9.34 -20.86
N PHE A 261 10.66 -10.63 -20.52
CA PHE A 261 11.01 -11.07 -19.17
C PHE A 261 12.49 -10.89 -18.83
N LEU A 262 13.39 -11.08 -19.80
CA LEU A 262 14.83 -10.90 -19.59
C LEU A 262 15.21 -9.43 -19.39
N ASN A 263 14.48 -8.49 -20.01
CA ASN A 263 14.76 -7.06 -19.93
C ASN A 263 13.82 -6.31 -18.98
N ALA A 264 12.95 -7.01 -18.24
CA ALA A 264 11.98 -6.38 -17.36
C ALA A 264 12.65 -5.66 -16.19
N ASP A 265 12.24 -4.41 -15.96
CA ASP A 265 12.56 -3.68 -14.74
C ASP A 265 11.70 -4.20 -13.58
N TRP A 266 12.20 -5.19 -12.86
CA TRP A 266 11.49 -5.77 -11.73
C TRP A 266 11.39 -4.83 -10.51
N ILE A 267 12.15 -3.72 -10.47
CA ILE A 267 11.95 -2.67 -9.46
C ILE A 267 10.62 -1.96 -9.75
N LYS A 268 10.36 -1.59 -11.02
CA LYS A 268 9.07 -1.06 -11.47
C LYS A 268 7.93 -2.06 -11.23
N TYR A 269 8.12 -3.33 -11.58
CA TYR A 269 7.09 -4.37 -11.43
C TYR A 269 7.20 -5.12 -10.09
N SER A 270 7.16 -4.37 -8.98
CA SER A 270 7.14 -4.92 -7.62
C SER A 270 6.41 -4.01 -6.63
N SER A 271 5.98 -4.57 -5.50
CA SER A 271 5.49 -3.79 -4.36
C SER A 271 6.60 -3.63 -3.33
N LEU A 272 6.92 -2.39 -2.93
CA LEU A 272 7.85 -2.14 -1.84
C LEU A 272 7.16 -2.37 -0.49
N ALA A 273 7.84 -3.01 0.46
CA ALA A 273 7.35 -3.24 1.82
C ALA A 273 8.00 -2.26 2.81
N THR A 274 7.38 -2.13 3.99
CA THR A 274 7.83 -1.21 5.05
C THR A 274 9.28 -1.44 5.51
N ASN A 275 9.77 -2.67 5.42
CA ASN A 275 11.15 -3.05 5.79
C ASN A 275 12.16 -2.91 4.63
N GLY A 276 11.75 -2.31 3.50
CA GLY A 276 12.62 -2.04 2.35
C GLY A 276 12.77 -3.21 1.38
N CYS A 277 12.23 -4.39 1.68
CA CYS A 277 12.18 -5.47 0.71
C CYS A 277 11.06 -5.23 -0.32
N ARG A 278 11.22 -5.78 -1.51
CA ARG A 278 10.26 -5.74 -2.59
C ARG A 278 9.65 -7.11 -2.80
N HIS A 279 8.36 -7.13 -3.13
CA HIS A 279 7.59 -8.33 -3.36
C HIS A 279 7.05 -8.38 -4.79
N ILE A 280 7.15 -9.56 -5.39
CA ILE A 280 6.55 -9.88 -6.69
C ILE A 280 5.54 -11.01 -6.48
N GLY A 281 4.41 -10.85 -7.16
CA GLY A 281 3.30 -11.80 -7.21
C GLY A 281 2.70 -11.83 -8.61
N LYS A 282 1.68 -12.66 -8.85
CA LYS A 282 1.09 -12.81 -10.19
C LYS A 282 0.63 -11.50 -10.82
N SER A 283 0.07 -10.58 -10.02
CA SER A 283 -0.38 -9.26 -10.51
C SER A 283 0.73 -8.46 -11.18
N HIS A 284 1.95 -8.54 -10.68
CA HIS A 284 3.10 -7.84 -11.24
C HIS A 284 3.53 -8.43 -12.58
N ILE A 285 3.48 -9.76 -12.72
CA ILE A 285 3.74 -10.46 -13.98
C ILE A 285 2.70 -10.04 -15.03
N PHE A 286 1.42 -10.06 -14.66
CA PHE A 286 0.35 -9.70 -15.58
C PHE A 286 0.39 -8.23 -15.98
N ARG A 287 0.75 -7.33 -15.06
CA ARG A 287 0.97 -5.92 -15.38
C ARG A 287 2.12 -5.73 -16.37
N LEU A 288 3.23 -6.44 -16.19
CA LEU A 288 4.34 -6.41 -17.17
C LEU A 288 3.88 -6.87 -18.56
N LEU A 289 3.08 -7.95 -18.64
CA LEU A 289 2.54 -8.46 -19.90
C LEU A 289 1.61 -7.43 -20.57
N GLN A 290 0.71 -6.81 -19.81
CA GLN A 290 -0.18 -5.77 -20.30
C GLN A 290 0.58 -4.54 -20.80
N ASP A 291 1.50 -4.00 -19.99
CA ASP A 291 2.35 -2.86 -20.38
C ASP A 291 3.24 -3.20 -21.59
N GLY A 292 3.57 -4.49 -21.79
CA GLY A 292 4.28 -5.01 -22.95
C GLY A 292 3.41 -5.21 -24.20
N GLY A 293 2.11 -4.90 -24.14
CA GLY A 293 1.16 -4.98 -25.25
C GLY A 293 0.81 -6.40 -25.72
N LEU A 294 0.84 -7.37 -24.82
CA LEU A 294 0.46 -8.76 -25.08
C LEU A 294 -1.03 -9.04 -24.87
#